data_AF-A0A9D1JU09-F1
#
_entry.id   AF-A0A9D1JU09-F1
#
_cell.length_a   1.000
_cell.length_b   1.000
_cell.length_c   1.000
_cell.angle_alpha   90.00
_cell.angle_beta   90.00
_cell.angle_gamma   90.00
#
_symmetry.space_group_name_H-M   'P 1'
#
loop_
_entity.id
_entity.type
_entity.pdbx_description
1 polymer ?
#
loop_
_entity_poly.entity_id
_entity_poly.type
_entity_poly.pdbx_seq_one_letter_code
_entity_poly.pdbx_strand_id
1 'polypeptide(L)'
;MNCLVLLAGCGLGDGSCIEEVVLTYAKYHCSYTPAAENISVPSIDHLTEQPGEPRNILTESARIGRGQIQPLNSVILDEYDALILPGGI
;
A
#
# COMPACT_ATOMS: atom_id res chain seq x y z
N MET A 1 7.09 -18.45 3.01
CA MET A 1 7.28 -17.20 3.75
C MET A 1 6.13 -16.29 3.40
N ASN A 2 5.36 -15.87 4.39
CA ASN A 2 4.22 -14.98 4.28
C ASN A 2 4.65 -13.58 4.73
N CYS A 3 4.59 -12.61 3.82
CA CYS A 3 4.99 -11.24 4.08
C CYS A 3 3.75 -10.35 4.16
N LEU A 4 3.62 -9.62 5.25
CA LEU A 4 2.67 -8.51 5.33
C LEU A 4 3.27 -7.31 4.59
N VAL A 5 2.49 -6.68 3.72
CA VAL A 5 2.93 -5.48 3.00
C VAL A 5 2.03 -4.31 3.38
N LEU A 6 2.57 -3.39 4.18
CA LEU A 6 1.82 -2.23 4.64
C LEU A 6 1.91 -1.12 3.59
N LEU A 7 0.77 -0.82 2.97
CA LEU A 7 0.62 0.22 1.95
C LEU A 7 0.05 1.50 2.54
N ALA A 8 0.42 2.63 1.94
CA ALA A 8 -0.01 3.98 2.33
C ALA A 8 -0.92 4.66 1.30
N GLY A 9 -1.28 3.96 0.20
CA GLY A 9 -2.03 4.52 -0.92
C GLY A 9 -1.52 3.98 -2.26
N CYS A 10 -1.74 4.71 -3.35
CA CYS A 10 -1.35 4.29 -4.70
C CYS A 10 -0.83 5.47 -5.54
N GLY A 11 0.39 5.94 -5.25
CA GLY A 11 0.99 7.09 -5.93
C GLY A 11 2.21 7.60 -5.17
N LEU A 12 3.25 8.02 -5.89
CA LEU A 12 4.44 8.63 -5.30
C LEU A 12 4.13 10.06 -4.87
N GLY A 13 3.99 10.36 -3.58
CA GLY A 13 3.65 11.71 -3.11
C GLY A 13 2.32 11.81 -2.35
N ASP A 14 1.49 10.76 -2.40
CA ASP A 14 0.24 10.64 -1.66
C ASP A 14 -0.10 9.18 -1.29
N GLY A 15 0.93 8.35 -1.15
CA GLY A 15 0.77 6.92 -0.94
C GLY A 15 2.05 6.12 -1.19
N SER A 16 1.89 4.82 -1.44
CA SER A 16 3.03 3.93 -1.71
C SER A 16 3.58 4.12 -3.13
N CYS A 17 4.91 4.12 -3.24
CA CYS A 17 5.60 4.10 -4.53
C CYS A 17 5.30 2.78 -5.26
N ILE A 18 4.58 2.89 -6.38
CA ILE A 18 4.07 1.75 -7.13
C ILE A 18 5.24 0.88 -7.63
N GLU A 19 6.32 1.50 -8.09
CA GLU A 19 7.51 0.83 -8.60
C GLU A 19 8.20 -0.02 -7.52
N GLU A 20 8.37 0.52 -6.30
CA GLU A 20 8.95 -0.23 -5.19
C GLU A 20 8.10 -1.44 -4.79
N VAL A 21 6.78 -1.28 -4.77
CA VAL A 21 5.87 -2.39 -4.45
C VAL A 21 5.94 -3.47 -5.53
N VAL A 22 5.88 -3.10 -6.81
CA VAL A 22 5.93 -4.04 -7.93
C VAL A 22 7.28 -4.77 -7.98
N LEU A 23 8.39 -4.05 -7.78
CA LEU A 23 9.73 -4.65 -7.73
C LEU A 23 9.87 -5.59 -6.54
N THR A 24 9.29 -5.25 -5.38
CA THR A 24 9.23 -6.14 -4.23
C THR A 24 8.51 -7.44 -4.60
N TYR A 25 7.29 -7.36 -5.14
CA TYR A 25 6.52 -8.53 -5.53
C TYR A 25 7.21 -9.40 -6.58
N ALA A 26 7.93 -8.78 -7.52
CA ALA A 26 8.64 -9.50 -8.57
C ALA A 26 9.95 -10.14 -8.10
N LYS A 27 10.63 -9.55 -7.11
CA LYS A 27 11.98 -9.97 -6.72
C LYS A 27 11.99 -11.07 -5.66
N TYR A 28 11.04 -11.08 -4.72
CA TYR A 28 11.03 -12.07 -3.65
C TYR A 28 9.99 -13.16 -3.90
N HIS A 29 10.39 -14.41 -3.70
CA HIS A 29 9.52 -15.58 -3.80
C HIS A 29 8.78 -15.83 -2.46
N CYS A 30 7.91 -14.89 -2.08
CA CYS A 30 7.04 -15.01 -0.90
C CYS A 30 5.58 -14.74 -1.26
N SER A 31 4.68 -15.22 -0.41
CA SER A 31 3.26 -14.82 -0.46
C SER A 31 3.13 -13.45 0.17
N TYR A 32 2.34 -12.56 -0.42
CA TYR A 32 2.14 -11.21 0.08
C TYR A 32 0.69 -11.00 0.46
N THR A 33 0.45 -10.43 1.63
CA THR A 33 -0.86 -9.87 1.97
C THR A 33 -0.73 -8.36 2.10
N PRO A 34 -1.25 -7.58 1.13
CA PRO A 34 -1.35 -6.14 1.27
C PRO A 34 -2.27 -5.79 2.44
N ALA A 35 -1.87 -4.81 3.23
CA ALA A 35 -2.71 -4.21 4.26
C ALA A 35 -2.55 -2.69 4.24
N ALA A 36 -3.58 -1.97 4.66
CA ALA A 36 -3.57 -0.51 4.66
C ALA A 36 -4.55 0.03 5.69
N GLU A 37 -4.33 1.26 6.17
CA GLU A 37 -5.30 1.88 7.08
C GLU A 37 -6.54 2.39 6.35
N ASN A 38 -7.69 2.29 7.01
CA ASN A 38 -8.96 2.81 6.51
C ASN A 38 -9.19 4.26 6.96
N ILE A 39 -8.33 5.17 6.49
CA ILE A 39 -8.41 6.60 6.77
C ILE A 39 -8.30 7.41 5.48
N SER A 40 -8.88 8.61 5.46
CA SER A 40 -8.71 9.55 4.35
C SER A 40 -7.60 10.56 4.65
N VAL A 41 -6.77 10.83 3.64
CA VAL A 41 -5.64 11.77 3.70
C VAL A 41 -5.65 12.72 2.49
N PRO A 42 -4.97 13.88 2.56
CA PRO A 42 -4.75 14.74 1.40
C PRO A 42 -4.10 13.96 0.25
N SER A 43 -4.48 14.26 -0.98
CA SER A 43 -3.86 13.67 -2.18
C SER A 43 -3.15 14.73 -3.01
N ILE A 44 -2.40 14.28 -4.00
CA ILE A 44 -1.76 15.14 -4.99
C ILE A 44 -2.19 14.72 -6.40
N ASP A 45 -2.32 15.68 -7.30
CA ASP A 45 -2.36 15.40 -8.73
C ASP A 45 -0.93 15.34 -9.25
N HIS A 46 -0.44 14.14 -9.57
CA HIS A 46 0.92 13.93 -10.09
C HIS A 46 1.19 14.54 -11.46
N LEU A 47 0.15 14.95 -12.21
CA LEU A 47 0.35 15.66 -13.48
C LEU A 47 0.64 17.15 -13.26
N THR A 48 0.02 17.75 -12.24
CA THR A 48 0.06 19.21 -12.00
C THR A 48 0.83 19.60 -10.73
N GLU A 49 1.21 18.62 -9.91
CA GLU A 49 1.82 18.78 -8.58
C GLU A 49 1.01 19.66 -7.63
N GLN A 50 -0.31 19.72 -7.81
CA GLN A 50 -1.23 20.48 -6.95
C GLN A 50 -1.99 19.57 -5.99
N PRO A 51 -2.47 20.10 -4.85
CA PRO A 51 -3.36 19.36 -3.95
C PRO A 51 -4.59 18.84 -4.70
N GLY A 52 -4.87 17.54 -4.54
CA GLY A 52 -6.08 16.89 -5.02
C GLY A 52 -7.13 16.73 -3.94
N GLU A 53 -8.27 16.13 -4.30
CA GLU A 53 -9.31 15.77 -3.34
C GLU A 53 -8.83 14.67 -2.38
N PRO A 54 -9.20 14.70 -1.09
CA PRO A 54 -8.79 13.66 -0.15
C PRO A 54 -9.18 12.25 -0.61
N ARG A 55 -8.29 11.28 -0.40
CA ARG A 55 -8.51 9.89 -0.78
C ARG A 55 -8.31 8.95 0.40
N ASN A 56 -9.04 7.84 0.37
CA ASN A 56 -8.96 6.81 1.39
C ASN A 56 -7.79 5.84 1.10
N ILE A 57 -6.89 5.68 2.06
CA ILE A 57 -5.65 4.90 1.94
C ILE A 57 -5.95 3.44 1.57
N LEU A 58 -6.87 2.78 2.28
CA LEU A 58 -7.26 1.39 2.00
C LEU A 58 -7.85 1.24 0.60
N THR A 59 -8.72 2.16 0.20
CA THR A 59 -9.38 2.14 -1.12
C THR A 59 -8.38 2.31 -2.25
N GLU A 60 -7.44 3.25 -2.12
CA GLU A 60 -6.42 3.47 -3.15
C GLU A 60 -5.39 2.33 -3.18
N SER A 61 -4.98 1.83 -2.02
CA SER A 61 -4.06 0.67 -1.90
C SER A 61 -4.66 -0.60 -2.52
N ALA A 62 -6.00 -0.73 -2.53
CA ALA A 62 -6.68 -1.85 -3.19
C ALA A 62 -6.40 -1.91 -4.70
N ARG A 63 -5.99 -0.80 -5.36
CA ARG A 63 -5.55 -0.80 -6.76
C ARG A 63 -4.30 -1.66 -6.95
N ILE A 64 -3.31 -1.49 -6.06
CA ILE A 64 -2.07 -2.29 -6.03
C ILE A 64 -2.39 -3.74 -5.67
N GLY A 65 -3.21 -3.94 -4.64
CA GLY A 65 -3.64 -5.27 -4.19
C GLY A 65 -4.60 -5.98 -5.15
N ARG A 66 -5.02 -5.34 -6.26
CA ARG A 66 -6.04 -5.87 -7.20
C ARG A 66 -7.32 -6.34 -6.47
N GLY A 67 -7.74 -5.58 -5.46
CA GLY A 67 -8.86 -5.89 -4.59
C GLY A 67 -8.57 -6.88 -3.45
N GLN A 68 -7.39 -7.51 -3.42
CA GLN A 68 -6.95 -8.42 -2.36
C GLN A 68 -6.10 -7.65 -1.35
N ILE A 69 -6.77 -6.98 -0.42
CA ILE A 69 -6.16 -6.18 0.63
C ILE A 69 -6.99 -6.28 1.91
N GLN A 70 -6.33 -6.25 3.06
CA GLN A 70 -7.00 -6.23 4.36
C GLN A 70 -6.87 -4.87 5.06
N PRO A 71 -7.88 -4.44 5.83
CA PRO A 71 -7.74 -3.35 6.79
C PRO A 71 -6.59 -3.64 7.78
N LEU A 72 -5.80 -2.63 8.13
CA LEU A 72 -4.67 -2.82 9.07
C LEU A 72 -5.14 -3.36 10.43
N ASN A 73 -6.31 -2.93 10.90
CA ASN A 73 -6.87 -3.36 12.18
C ASN A 73 -7.37 -4.82 12.20
N SER A 74 -7.46 -5.51 11.06
CA SER A 74 -7.83 -6.92 10.98
C SER A 74 -6.61 -7.86 10.85
N VAL A 75 -5.40 -7.30 10.81
CA VAL A 75 -4.16 -8.08 10.65
C VAL A 75 -3.87 -8.88 11.91
N ILE A 76 -3.63 -10.19 11.75
CA ILE A 76 -3.11 -11.06 12.81
C ILE A 76 -1.61 -11.24 12.56
N LEU A 77 -0.76 -10.57 13.35
CA LEU A 77 0.69 -10.53 13.10
C LEU A 77 1.37 -11.89 13.11
N ASP A 78 0.86 -12.84 13.91
CA ASP A 78 1.41 -14.20 14.02
C ASP A 78 1.27 -15.04 12.73
N GLU A 79 0.50 -14.58 11.73
CA GLU A 79 0.35 -15.24 10.43
C GLU A 79 1.50 -14.90 9.43
N TYR A 80 2.37 -13.96 9.80
CA TYR A 80 3.39 -13.39 8.91
C TYR A 80 4.80 -13.59 9.44
N ASP A 81 5.72 -13.92 8.54
CA ASP A 81 7.14 -14.11 8.82
C ASP A 81 7.94 -12.80 8.74
N ALA A 82 7.41 -11.81 7.99
CA ALA A 82 8.06 -10.53 7.74
C ALA A 82 7.05 -9.41 7.49
N LEU A 83 7.47 -8.19 7.81
CA LEU A 83 6.80 -6.95 7.44
C LEU A 83 7.61 -6.23 6.38
N ILE A 84 6.94 -5.80 5.32
CA ILE A 84 7.51 -4.96 4.26
C ILE A 84 6.80 -3.62 4.30
N LEU A 85 7.61 -2.56 4.32
CA LEU A 85 7.18 -1.16 4.26
C LEU A 85 7.76 -0.53 2.98
N PRO A 86 7.02 -0.57 1.86
CA PRO A 86 7.41 0.17 0.66
C PRO A 86 7.48 1.66 0.96
N GLY A 87 8.38 2.37 0.30
CA GLY A 87 8.47 3.81 0.34
C GLY A 87 7.28 4.49 -0.32
N GLY A 88 7.38 5.81 -0.45
CA GLY A 88 6.25 6.68 -0.66
C GLY A 88 6.27 7.83 0.35
N ILE A 89 5.51 8.88 0.07
CA ILE A 89 5.48 10.12 0.86
C ILE A 89 4.05 10.34 1.34
#